data_AF-A0A1H4FTA1-F1
#
_entry.id   AF-A0A1H4FTA1-F1
#
_cell.length_a   1.000
_cell.length_b   1.000
_cell.length_c   1.000
_cell.angle_alpha   90.00
_cell.angle_beta   90.00
_cell.angle_gamma   90.00
#
_symmetry.space_group_name_H-M   'P 1'
#
loop_
_entity.id
_entity.type
_entity.pdbx_description
1 polymer ?
#
loop_
_entity_poly.entity_id
_entity_poly.type
_entity_poly.pdbx_seq_one_letter_code
_entity_poly.pdbx_strand_id
1 'polypeptide(L)'
;MKFDYLALILTFLFGILICIFPPFVASVYVPVYVRFPLLFILTVFFLTITIRRKKFVFRFGPYICFFIFEIIYWAFRGNIIIGEASYFIMYVMLASGLWVGIYRINGGKVLMGNMYILIVIAFSILSILSFIAYNLDLLPYTLETIGEDGFYTNFHNVILGYISIRKFEFGTLGRVCGYLLEPSYLAWFLSVNFFMIDGFLKKRKHLLLARVIVLLGALATCSTMAWVVIPIVLFIKLVYKIMELMKISPRLSNILFSIGFVITLAIFFAFVPKQNLVDSLGTSSADDREDRAGTSFLIIANSSVPDLLFGFSPGYIEKNVGKGESNQIVKLIVETGLISTILILTFVVKCSYRSKYFMIANLLFLNSVVILLTPLFILNLLVCKWNDE
;
A
#
# COMPACT_ATOMS: atom_id res chain seq x y z
N MET A 1 1.39 26.66 -18.06
CA MET A 1 0.04 26.05 -18.09
C MET A 1 -0.75 26.67 -16.93
N LYS A 2 -1.87 27.37 -17.18
CA LYS A 2 -2.70 27.91 -16.08
C LYS A 2 -3.58 26.78 -15.55
N PHE A 3 -3.50 26.49 -14.26
CA PHE A 3 -4.37 25.50 -13.61
C PHE A 3 -5.71 26.13 -13.26
N ASP A 4 -6.79 25.36 -13.42
CA ASP A 4 -8.13 25.75 -12.97
C ASP A 4 -8.18 25.79 -11.43
N TYR A 5 -8.89 26.76 -10.86
CA TYR A 5 -9.16 26.84 -9.42
C TYR A 5 -9.78 25.54 -8.89
N LEU A 6 -10.64 24.90 -9.68
CA LEU A 6 -11.22 23.61 -9.32
C LEU A 6 -10.15 22.51 -9.15
N ALA A 7 -9.15 22.47 -10.03
CA ALA A 7 -8.06 21.51 -9.95
C ALA A 7 -7.23 21.73 -8.68
N LEU A 8 -6.97 22.99 -8.32
CA LEU A 8 -6.22 23.36 -7.11
C LEU A 8 -6.95 22.94 -5.84
N ILE A 9 -8.23 23.31 -5.71
CA ILE A 9 -9.07 22.97 -4.56
C ILE A 9 -9.13 21.45 -4.39
N LEU A 10 -9.33 20.70 -5.47
CA LEU A 10 -9.41 19.25 -5.40
C LEU A 10 -8.09 18.59 -5.04
N THR A 11 -6.99 19.07 -5.62
CA THR A 11 -5.67 18.55 -5.28
C THR A 11 -5.38 18.78 -3.79
N PHE A 12 -5.73 19.96 -3.27
CA PHE A 12 -5.59 20.30 -1.86
C PHE A 12 -6.46 19.42 -0.95
N LEU A 13 -7.76 19.29 -1.25
CA LEU A 13 -8.67 18.45 -0.47
C LEU A 13 -8.26 16.98 -0.47
N PHE A 14 -7.77 16.48 -1.61
CA PHE A 14 -7.26 15.12 -1.70
C PHE A 14 -5.96 14.94 -0.91
N GLY A 15 -5.08 15.95 -0.91
CA GLY A 15 -3.89 15.99 -0.06
C GLY A 15 -4.25 15.92 1.44
N ILE A 16 -5.23 16.70 1.88
CA ILE A 16 -5.77 16.62 3.25
C ILE A 16 -6.32 15.22 3.52
N LEU A 17 -7.13 14.67 2.61
CA LEU A 17 -7.70 13.33 2.75
C LEU A 17 -6.60 12.27 2.96
N ILE A 18 -5.50 12.34 2.22
CA ILE A 18 -4.36 11.44 2.44
C ILE A 18 -3.81 11.58 3.85
N CYS A 19 -3.60 12.81 4.32
CA CYS A 19 -2.95 13.06 5.60
C CYS A 19 -3.82 12.68 6.81
N ILE A 20 -5.15 12.75 6.72
CA ILE A 20 -6.05 12.42 7.84
C ILE A 20 -6.44 10.94 7.92
N PHE A 21 -5.99 10.12 6.98
CA PHE A 21 -6.27 8.69 6.92
C PHE A 21 -5.01 7.85 7.19
N PRO A 22 -5.18 6.58 7.62
CA PRO A 22 -4.06 5.66 7.68
C PRO A 22 -3.34 5.59 6.32
N PRO A 23 -2.00 5.59 6.31
CA PRO A 23 -1.14 5.37 7.47
C PRO A 23 -0.64 6.65 8.18
N PHE A 24 -0.95 7.86 7.68
CA PHE A 24 -0.39 9.11 8.22
C PHE A 24 -0.90 9.50 9.59
N VAL A 25 -2.13 9.12 9.89
CA VAL A 25 -2.74 9.38 11.19
C VAL A 25 -3.38 8.11 11.67
N ALA A 26 -3.14 7.80 12.95
CA ALA A 26 -3.69 6.63 13.59
C ALA A 26 -5.20 6.82 13.55
N SER A 27 -5.94 5.75 13.29
CA SER A 27 -7.40 5.80 13.36
C SER A 27 -7.91 6.33 14.71
N VAL A 28 -7.08 6.26 15.76
CA VAL A 28 -7.33 6.78 17.10
C VAL A 28 -7.29 8.31 17.18
N TYR A 29 -6.44 8.98 16.39
CA TYR A 29 -6.22 10.44 16.51
C TYR A 29 -7.20 11.29 15.70
N VAL A 30 -7.70 10.78 14.56
CA VAL A 30 -8.77 11.46 13.81
C VAL A 30 -10.05 10.63 13.93
N PRO A 31 -11.08 11.17 14.60
CA PRO A 31 -12.30 10.44 14.80
C PRO A 31 -13.02 10.05 13.50
N VAL A 32 -13.74 8.94 13.55
CA VAL A 32 -14.54 8.42 12.42
C VAL A 32 -15.55 9.47 11.90
N TYR A 33 -16.11 10.29 12.80
CA TYR A 33 -17.06 11.35 12.44
C TYR A 33 -16.45 12.52 11.67
N VAL A 34 -15.12 12.62 11.55
CA VAL A 34 -14.44 13.57 10.65
C VAL A 34 -14.05 12.90 9.34
N ARG A 35 -13.43 11.71 9.42
CA ARG A 35 -12.96 10.94 8.26
C ARG A 35 -14.09 10.56 7.32
N PHE A 36 -15.20 10.06 7.86
CA PHE A 36 -16.30 9.53 7.09
C PHE A 36 -17.05 10.61 6.28
N PRO A 37 -17.47 11.75 6.86
CA PRO A 37 -18.10 12.82 6.06
C PRO A 37 -17.18 13.40 4.98
N LEU A 38 -15.87 13.54 5.24
CA LEU A 38 -14.94 14.09 4.26
C LEU A 38 -14.75 13.13 3.07
N LEU A 39 -14.64 11.83 3.34
CA LEU A 39 -14.64 10.78 2.31
C LEU A 39 -15.96 10.79 1.52
N PHE A 40 -17.09 11.06 2.17
CA PHE A 40 -18.42 11.09 1.54
C PHE A 40 -18.56 12.27 0.60
N ILE A 41 -18.20 13.47 1.06
CA ILE A 41 -18.21 14.69 0.26
C ILE A 41 -17.37 14.52 -1.00
N LEU A 42 -16.15 14.00 -0.88
CA LEU A 42 -15.28 13.77 -2.03
C LEU A 42 -15.84 12.72 -2.99
N THR A 43 -16.40 11.64 -2.46
CA THR A 43 -17.03 10.60 -3.26
C THR A 43 -18.21 11.16 -4.05
N VAL A 44 -19.13 11.87 -3.40
CA VAL A 44 -20.29 12.52 -4.03
C VAL A 44 -19.86 13.52 -5.09
N PHE A 45 -18.84 14.32 -4.82
CA PHE A 45 -18.29 15.28 -5.76
C PHE A 45 -17.76 14.61 -7.03
N PHE A 46 -16.90 13.58 -6.90
CA PHE A 46 -16.37 12.87 -8.07
C PHE A 46 -17.46 12.13 -8.83
N LEU A 47 -18.46 11.58 -8.14
CA LEU A 47 -19.62 10.95 -8.78
C LEU A 47 -20.46 11.98 -9.55
N THR A 48 -20.75 13.15 -9.00
CA THR A 48 -21.53 14.20 -9.69
C THR A 48 -20.80 14.72 -10.92
N ILE A 49 -19.48 14.92 -10.86
CA ILE A 49 -18.68 15.25 -12.05
C ILE A 49 -18.77 14.15 -13.10
N THR A 50 -18.93 12.89 -12.69
CA THR A 50 -18.85 11.72 -13.57
C THR A 50 -20.20 11.34 -14.20
N ILE A 51 -21.30 11.46 -13.46
CA ILE A 51 -22.69 11.07 -13.84
C ILE A 51 -23.30 12.11 -14.80
N ARG A 52 -22.87 12.09 -16.06
CA ARG A 52 -23.55 12.79 -17.17
C ARG A 52 -23.79 11.92 -18.41
N ARG A 53 -23.41 10.63 -18.40
CA ARG A 53 -23.58 9.71 -19.54
C ARG A 53 -24.29 8.41 -19.11
N LYS A 54 -25.31 7.98 -19.87
CA LYS A 54 -26.00 6.68 -19.69
C LYS A 54 -25.04 5.48 -19.61
N LYS A 55 -23.90 5.52 -20.33
CA LYS A 55 -22.86 4.48 -20.30
C LYS A 55 -22.21 4.26 -18.92
N PHE A 56 -22.38 5.20 -17.99
CA PHE A 56 -21.80 5.10 -16.65
C PHE A 56 -22.61 4.18 -15.74
N VAL A 57 -23.95 4.24 -15.81
CA VAL A 57 -24.85 3.37 -15.04
C VAL A 57 -24.57 1.89 -15.36
N PHE A 58 -24.34 1.56 -16.64
CA PHE A 58 -24.02 0.18 -17.05
C PHE A 58 -22.62 -0.29 -16.62
N ARG A 59 -21.66 0.62 -16.40
CA ARG A 59 -20.32 0.25 -15.92
C ARG A 59 -20.21 0.18 -14.40
N PHE A 60 -21.06 0.93 -13.68
CA PHE A 60 -21.00 1.05 -12.22
C PHE A 60 -22.10 0.29 -11.49
N GLY A 61 -23.25 0.10 -12.14
CA GLY A 61 -24.40 -0.61 -11.58
C GLY A 61 -24.04 -2.00 -11.03
N PRO A 62 -23.28 -2.84 -11.77
CA PRO A 62 -22.88 -4.15 -11.26
C PRO A 62 -22.05 -4.09 -9.98
N TYR A 63 -21.13 -3.11 -9.86
CA TYR A 63 -20.32 -2.92 -8.65
C TYR A 63 -21.21 -2.47 -7.49
N ILE A 64 -22.06 -1.46 -7.70
CA ILE A 64 -22.97 -0.95 -6.66
C ILE A 64 -23.93 -2.04 -6.19
N CYS A 65 -24.53 -2.82 -7.11
CA CYS A 65 -25.42 -3.92 -6.76
C CYS A 65 -24.69 -5.02 -5.99
N PHE A 66 -23.47 -5.38 -6.41
CA PHE A 66 -22.63 -6.33 -5.69
C PHE A 66 -22.33 -5.85 -4.26
N PHE A 67 -21.97 -4.58 -4.09
CA PHE A 67 -21.70 -4.01 -2.77
C PHE A 67 -22.96 -3.92 -1.88
N ILE A 68 -24.12 -3.57 -2.44
CA ILE A 68 -25.38 -3.58 -1.68
C ILE A 68 -25.69 -5.00 -1.19
N PHE A 69 -25.47 -6.01 -2.02
CA PHE A 69 -25.67 -7.41 -1.64
C PHE A 69 -24.72 -7.82 -0.50
N GLU A 70 -23.45 -7.41 -0.55
CA GLU A 70 -22.44 -7.65 0.49
C GLU A 70 -22.84 -7.01 1.83
N ILE A 71 -23.33 -5.76 1.84
CA ILE A 71 -23.85 -5.09 3.05
C ILE A 71 -25.02 -5.87 3.65
N ILE A 72 -25.99 -6.24 2.81
CA ILE A 72 -27.18 -6.97 3.26
C ILE A 72 -26.77 -8.31 3.87
N TYR A 73 -25.83 -9.02 3.24
CA TYR A 73 -25.29 -10.28 3.76
C TYR A 73 -24.70 -10.11 5.16
N TRP A 74 -23.87 -9.08 5.38
CA TRP A 74 -23.29 -8.81 6.70
C TRP A 74 -24.32 -8.43 7.76
N ALA A 75 -25.33 -7.63 7.38
CA ALA A 75 -26.41 -7.25 8.29
C ALA A 75 -27.21 -8.47 8.79
N PHE A 76 -27.46 -9.46 7.92
CA PHE A 76 -28.15 -10.69 8.30
C PHE A 76 -27.31 -11.64 9.17
N ARG A 77 -25.98 -11.61 9.06
CA ARG A 77 -25.07 -12.46 9.86
C ARG A 77 -24.81 -11.92 11.27
N GLY A 78 -25.41 -10.79 11.65
CA GLY A 78 -25.31 -10.25 13.01
C GLY A 78 -23.96 -9.59 13.34
N ASN A 79 -23.12 -9.32 12.33
CA ASN A 79 -21.85 -8.64 12.55
C ASN A 79 -22.09 -7.13 12.69
N ILE A 80 -21.82 -6.59 13.89
CA ILE A 80 -22.02 -5.18 14.29
C ILE A 80 -21.10 -4.20 13.51
N ILE A 81 -20.31 -4.67 12.53
CA ILE A 81 -19.22 -3.94 11.87
C ILE A 81 -19.69 -3.28 10.55
N ILE A 82 -20.86 -2.63 10.57
CA ILE A 82 -21.37 -1.87 9.42
C ILE A 82 -20.46 -0.66 9.10
N GLY A 83 -19.70 -0.17 10.08
CA GLY A 83 -18.80 0.99 9.93
C GLY A 83 -17.63 0.76 8.95
N GLU A 84 -16.91 -0.37 9.03
CA GLU A 84 -15.74 -0.61 8.18
C GLU A 84 -16.11 -1.05 6.76
N ALA A 85 -17.22 -1.78 6.65
CA ALA A 85 -17.93 -2.06 5.41
C ALA A 85 -18.20 -0.78 4.60
N SER A 86 -18.71 0.25 5.27
CA SER A 86 -19.03 1.52 4.63
C SER A 86 -17.77 2.28 4.15
N TYR A 87 -16.65 2.19 4.88
CA TYR A 87 -15.37 2.72 4.41
C TYR A 87 -14.92 2.05 3.12
N PHE A 88 -14.97 0.72 3.05
CA PHE A 88 -14.61 -0.03 1.86
C PHE A 88 -15.39 0.44 0.62
N ILE A 89 -16.71 0.57 0.75
CA ILE A 89 -17.59 1.03 -0.34
C ILE A 89 -17.21 2.42 -0.80
N MET A 90 -17.00 3.33 0.15
CA MET A 90 -16.64 4.70 -0.18
C MET A 90 -15.29 4.81 -0.85
N TYR A 91 -14.31 3.98 -0.48
CA TYR A 91 -13.02 3.91 -1.17
C TYR A 91 -13.16 3.41 -2.60
N VAL A 92 -13.98 2.39 -2.85
CA VAL A 92 -14.20 1.88 -4.20
C VAL A 92 -14.91 2.93 -5.07
N MET A 93 -15.93 3.59 -4.51
CA MET A 93 -16.64 4.67 -5.19
C MET A 93 -15.71 5.86 -5.46
N LEU A 94 -14.86 6.24 -4.50
CA LEU A 94 -13.86 7.28 -4.65
C LEU A 94 -12.83 6.92 -5.72
N ALA A 95 -12.25 5.71 -5.69
CA ALA A 95 -11.26 5.27 -6.67
C ALA A 95 -11.81 5.32 -8.09
N SER A 96 -13.04 4.83 -8.25
CA SER A 96 -13.70 4.73 -9.54
C SER A 96 -14.21 6.10 -10.03
N GLY A 97 -14.68 6.96 -9.12
CA GLY A 97 -15.07 8.34 -9.41
C GLY A 97 -13.87 9.20 -9.77
N LEU A 98 -12.77 9.12 -9.01
CA LEU A 98 -11.53 9.86 -9.26
C LEU A 98 -10.90 9.44 -10.59
N TRP A 99 -10.85 8.13 -10.87
CA TRP A 99 -10.35 7.61 -12.14
C TRP A 99 -10.98 8.33 -13.33
N VAL A 100 -12.30 8.49 -13.35
CA VAL A 100 -13.01 9.03 -14.51
C VAL A 100 -13.16 10.54 -14.42
N GLY A 101 -13.42 11.07 -13.24
CA GLY A 101 -13.69 12.48 -12.99
C GLY A 101 -12.50 13.37 -13.27
N ILE A 102 -11.27 12.90 -12.99
CA ILE A 102 -10.07 13.73 -13.15
C ILE A 102 -9.81 14.19 -14.59
N TYR A 103 -10.19 13.38 -15.59
CA TYR A 103 -10.02 13.72 -17.01
C TYR A 103 -10.93 14.85 -17.46
N ARG A 104 -11.97 15.17 -16.67
CA ARG A 104 -12.89 16.26 -16.95
C ARG A 104 -12.42 17.59 -16.36
N ILE A 105 -11.43 17.55 -15.47
CA ILE A 105 -10.88 18.73 -14.81
C ILE A 105 -9.63 19.13 -15.58
N ASN A 106 -9.65 20.32 -16.17
CA ASN A 106 -8.54 20.80 -16.99
C ASN A 106 -7.25 20.88 -16.15
N GLY A 107 -6.21 20.16 -16.56
CA GLY A 107 -4.93 20.09 -15.86
C GLY A 107 -4.93 19.30 -14.53
N GLY A 108 -6.06 18.72 -14.10
CA GLY A 108 -6.16 18.01 -12.82
C GLY A 108 -5.21 16.81 -12.70
N LYS A 109 -5.14 15.98 -13.75
CA LYS A 109 -4.22 14.82 -13.84
C LYS A 109 -2.77 15.24 -13.58
N VAL A 110 -2.33 16.31 -14.25
CA VAL A 110 -0.96 16.81 -14.18
C VAL A 110 -0.67 17.40 -12.79
N LEU A 111 -1.62 18.17 -12.25
CA LEU A 111 -1.46 18.80 -10.95
C LEU A 111 -1.38 17.77 -9.81
N MET A 112 -2.27 16.77 -9.81
CA MET A 112 -2.23 15.67 -8.83
C MET A 112 -0.95 14.84 -8.97
N GLY A 113 -0.51 14.54 -10.20
CA GLY A 113 0.76 13.84 -10.45
C GLY A 113 1.97 14.61 -9.92
N ASN A 114 2.01 15.93 -10.14
CA ASN A 114 3.09 16.79 -9.64
C ASN A 114 3.10 16.86 -8.11
N MET A 115 1.94 17.08 -7.48
CA MET A 115 1.80 17.05 -6.02
C MET A 115 2.29 15.71 -5.46
N TYR A 116 1.88 14.61 -6.09
CA TYR A 116 2.25 13.27 -5.64
C TYR A 116 3.77 13.03 -5.72
N ILE A 117 4.42 13.43 -6.81
CA ILE A 117 5.88 13.33 -6.94
C ILE A 117 6.59 14.20 -5.88
N LEU A 118 6.08 15.41 -5.61
CA LEU A 118 6.60 16.27 -4.56
C LEU A 118 6.50 15.60 -3.19
N ILE A 119 5.37 14.96 -2.87
CA ILE A 119 5.18 14.19 -1.63
C ILE A 119 6.21 13.06 -1.53
N VAL A 120 6.42 12.29 -2.60
CA VAL A 120 7.41 11.20 -2.62
C VAL A 120 8.82 11.73 -2.33
N ILE A 121 9.23 12.81 -2.98
CA ILE A 121 10.57 13.39 -2.78
C ILE A 121 10.70 13.97 -1.37
N ALA A 122 9.69 14.71 -0.90
CA ALA A 122 9.69 15.31 0.43
C ALA A 122 9.82 14.26 1.53
N PHE A 123 9.01 13.18 1.48
CA PHE A 123 9.13 12.09 2.44
C PHE A 123 10.45 11.34 2.33
N SER A 124 11.02 11.23 1.13
CA SER A 124 12.34 10.61 0.97
C SER A 124 13.43 11.44 1.67
N ILE A 125 13.43 12.76 1.47
CA ILE A 125 14.37 13.68 2.13
C ILE A 125 14.19 13.64 3.65
N LEU A 126 12.95 13.76 4.12
CA LEU A 126 12.65 13.70 5.55
C LEU A 126 13.08 12.35 6.15
N SER A 127 12.93 11.25 5.41
CA SER A 127 13.35 9.93 5.89
C SER A 127 14.86 9.83 6.03
N ILE A 128 15.61 10.33 5.05
CA ILE A 128 17.08 10.35 5.13
C ILE A 128 17.54 11.21 6.31
N LEU A 129 16.99 12.42 6.44
CA LEU A 129 17.35 13.33 7.52
C LEU A 129 17.00 12.74 8.89
N SER A 130 15.81 12.16 9.04
CA SER A 130 15.36 11.52 10.28
C SER A 130 16.24 10.33 10.67
N PHE A 131 16.60 9.49 9.69
CA PHE A 131 17.50 8.35 9.91
C PHE A 131 18.88 8.79 10.39
N ILE A 132 19.48 9.76 9.71
CA ILE A 132 20.82 10.29 10.06
C ILE A 132 20.75 10.98 11.43
N ALA A 133 19.75 11.83 11.66
CA ALA A 133 19.63 12.60 12.89
C ALA A 133 19.48 11.70 14.13
N TYR A 134 18.65 10.66 14.04
CA TYR A 134 18.46 9.72 15.14
C TYR A 134 19.67 8.81 15.36
N ASN A 135 20.17 8.15 14.31
CA ASN A 135 21.21 7.13 14.47
C ASN A 135 22.60 7.73 14.74
N LEU A 136 22.83 9.00 14.42
CA LEU A 136 24.06 9.73 14.77
C LEU A 136 23.89 10.66 15.99
N ASP A 137 22.75 10.58 16.68
CA ASP A 137 22.45 11.39 17.87
C ASP A 137 22.62 12.91 17.65
N LEU A 138 22.20 13.41 16.47
CA LEU A 138 22.35 14.82 16.10
C LEU A 138 21.20 15.70 16.58
N LEU A 139 20.02 15.12 16.81
CA LEU A 139 18.83 15.83 17.25
C LEU A 139 18.09 15.02 18.31
N PRO A 140 17.47 15.69 19.30
CA PRO A 140 16.71 14.99 20.33
C PRO A 140 15.43 14.38 19.74
N TYR A 141 15.17 13.13 20.12
CA TYR A 141 13.87 12.48 19.94
C TYR A 141 13.32 12.09 21.30
N THR A 142 12.03 12.33 21.51
CA THR A 142 11.33 12.00 22.74
C THR A 142 10.62 10.67 22.60
N LEU A 143 10.72 9.81 23.61
CA LEU A 143 9.92 8.58 23.65
C LEU A 143 8.43 8.94 23.69
N GLU A 144 7.66 8.38 22.77
CA GLU A 144 6.22 8.61 22.64
C GLU A 144 5.52 7.25 22.46
N THR A 145 4.56 6.98 23.34
CA THR A 145 3.69 5.82 23.25
C THR A 145 2.40 6.21 22.56
N ILE A 146 2.08 5.51 21.47
CA ILE A 146 0.90 5.78 20.64
C ILE A 146 -0.15 4.69 20.88
N GLY A 147 -1.37 5.10 21.26
CA GLY A 147 -2.53 4.23 21.54
C GLY A 147 -2.73 3.91 23.02
N GLU A 148 -3.94 3.50 23.40
CA GLU A 148 -4.36 3.28 24.79
C GLU A 148 -3.56 2.17 25.51
N ASP A 149 -3.01 1.18 24.77
CA ASP A 149 -2.21 0.09 25.34
C ASP A 149 -0.71 0.12 24.96
N GLY A 150 -0.19 1.24 24.45
CA GLY A 150 1.24 1.33 24.09
C GLY A 150 1.67 0.44 22.92
N PHE A 151 0.76 0.15 21.98
CA PHE A 151 0.98 -0.70 20.80
C PHE A 151 2.22 -0.34 19.97
N TYR A 152 2.61 0.93 19.97
CA TYR A 152 3.81 1.40 19.29
C TYR A 152 4.65 2.25 20.24
N THR A 153 5.79 1.69 20.65
CA THR A 153 6.85 2.44 21.33
C THR A 153 7.75 3.09 20.27
N ASN A 154 7.57 4.39 20.05
CA ASN A 154 8.31 5.15 19.05
C ASN A 154 9.07 6.31 19.71
N PHE A 155 10.06 6.82 18.99
CA PHE A 155 10.77 8.04 19.30
C PHE A 155 10.30 9.11 18.33
N HIS A 156 9.87 10.26 18.83
CA HIS A 156 9.26 11.30 18.03
C HIS A 156 10.11 12.56 18.01
N ASN A 157 10.16 13.18 16.84
CA ASN A 157 10.64 14.54 16.65
C ASN A 157 9.60 15.31 15.83
N VAL A 158 9.21 16.49 16.30
CA VAL A 158 8.12 17.30 15.69
C VAL A 158 8.38 17.65 14.23
N ILE A 159 9.64 17.72 13.80
CA ILE A 159 10.01 18.07 12.42
C ILE A 159 10.25 16.80 11.58
N LEU A 160 10.94 15.81 12.16
CA LEU A 160 11.44 14.63 11.45
C LEU A 160 10.57 13.37 11.60
N GLY A 161 9.47 13.47 12.34
CA GLY A 161 8.48 12.41 12.55
C GLY A 161 8.95 11.33 13.51
N TYR A 162 8.37 10.14 13.36
CA TYR A 162 8.57 9.00 14.26
C TYR A 162 9.70 8.06 13.78
N ILE A 163 10.41 7.50 14.75
CA ILE A 163 11.40 6.44 14.63
C ILE A 163 10.95 5.28 15.50
N SER A 164 10.99 4.07 14.96
CA SER A 164 10.80 2.83 15.71
C SER A 164 12.15 2.13 15.90
N ILE A 165 12.36 1.48 17.04
CA ILE A 165 13.60 0.75 17.28
C ILE A 165 13.54 -0.66 16.66
N ARG A 166 14.65 -1.10 16.06
CA ARG A 166 14.88 -2.52 15.76
C ARG A 166 16.18 -3.01 16.37
N LYS A 167 16.08 -4.17 17.02
CA LYS A 167 17.21 -4.91 17.56
C LYS A 167 17.71 -5.90 16.52
N PHE A 168 19.02 -5.87 16.28
CA PHE A 168 19.78 -6.86 15.53
C PHE A 168 20.77 -7.52 16.47
N GLU A 169 21.37 -8.65 16.07
CA GLU A 169 22.45 -9.29 16.84
C GLU A 169 23.62 -8.34 17.12
N PHE A 170 23.92 -7.45 16.17
CA PHE A 170 25.05 -6.52 16.22
C PHE A 170 24.73 -5.16 16.84
N GLY A 171 23.48 -4.92 17.28
CA GLY A 171 23.11 -3.65 17.90
C GLY A 171 21.68 -3.20 17.64
N THR A 172 21.39 -1.96 18.01
CA THR A 172 20.07 -1.34 17.90
C THR A 172 20.10 -0.25 16.83
N LEU A 173 19.10 -0.23 15.94
CA LEU A 173 19.01 0.74 14.86
C LEU A 173 17.64 1.44 14.86
N GLY A 174 17.64 2.75 14.67
CA GLY A 174 16.43 3.54 14.44
C GLY A 174 15.89 3.33 13.04
N ARG A 175 14.66 2.85 12.93
CA ARG A 175 13.88 2.69 11.70
C ARG A 175 12.94 3.87 11.52
N VAL A 176 13.02 4.53 10.38
CA VAL A 176 12.13 5.66 10.12
C VAL A 176 10.70 5.19 9.84
N CYS A 177 9.76 5.69 10.64
CA CYS A 177 8.32 5.63 10.38
C CYS A 177 7.85 6.89 9.64
N GLY A 178 8.56 8.00 9.82
CA GLY A 178 8.11 9.32 9.37
C GLY A 178 6.80 9.66 10.07
N TYR A 179 5.84 10.22 9.34
CA TYR A 179 4.49 10.45 9.86
C TYR A 179 3.55 9.26 9.63
N LEU A 180 4.02 8.13 9.11
CA LEU A 180 3.18 6.99 8.71
C LEU A 180 2.98 5.95 9.82
N LEU A 181 3.37 6.29 11.06
CA LEU A 181 3.21 5.55 12.34
C LEU A 181 3.87 4.17 12.42
N GLU A 182 4.07 3.49 11.30
CA GLU A 182 4.79 2.23 11.18
C GLU A 182 5.82 2.31 10.04
N PRO A 183 7.05 1.79 10.23
CA PRO A 183 8.06 1.82 9.18
C PRO A 183 7.67 1.03 7.94
N SER A 184 6.77 0.04 8.07
CA SER A 184 6.32 -0.83 6.97
C SER A 184 5.51 -0.05 5.92
N TYR A 185 4.70 0.94 6.35
CA TYR A 185 3.92 1.81 5.48
C TYR A 185 4.78 2.77 4.66
N LEU A 186 5.72 3.46 5.32
CA LEU A 186 6.69 4.33 4.66
C LEU A 186 7.59 3.54 3.72
N ALA A 187 8.01 2.35 4.14
CA ALA A 187 8.78 1.41 3.33
C ALA A 187 8.04 1.02 2.05
N TRP A 188 6.76 0.63 2.15
CA TRP A 188 5.93 0.37 0.97
C TRP A 188 5.90 1.59 0.06
N PHE A 189 5.51 2.75 0.61
CA PHE A 189 5.29 3.96 -0.18
C PHE A 189 6.56 4.35 -0.96
N LEU A 190 7.71 4.46 -0.30
CA LEU A 190 8.94 4.87 -0.98
C LEU A 190 9.49 3.78 -1.91
N SER A 191 9.40 2.50 -1.53
CA SER A 191 9.93 1.39 -2.35
C SER A 191 9.15 1.19 -3.64
N VAL A 192 7.80 1.23 -3.60
CA VAL A 192 7.01 1.09 -4.83
C VAL A 192 7.20 2.32 -5.71
N ASN A 193 7.22 3.52 -5.14
CA ASN A 193 7.39 4.75 -5.90
C ASN A 193 8.80 4.92 -6.49
N PHE A 194 9.83 4.30 -5.90
CA PHE A 194 11.13 4.18 -6.54
C PHE A 194 11.02 3.54 -7.94
N PHE A 195 10.26 2.45 -8.07
CA PHE A 195 10.07 1.77 -9.36
C PHE A 195 9.17 2.55 -10.33
N MET A 196 8.20 3.34 -9.83
CA MET A 196 7.43 4.27 -10.66
C MET A 196 8.34 5.36 -11.23
N ILE A 197 9.15 5.99 -10.37
CA ILE A 197 10.07 7.07 -10.72
C ILE A 197 11.20 6.57 -11.63
N ASP A 198 11.71 5.36 -11.41
CA ASP A 198 12.71 4.74 -12.27
C ASP A 198 12.17 4.48 -13.68
N GLY A 199 10.89 4.10 -13.82
CA GLY A 199 10.21 4.03 -15.11
C GLY A 199 10.06 5.40 -15.77
N PHE A 200 9.46 6.36 -15.04
CA PHE A 200 9.16 7.71 -15.52
C PHE A 200 10.41 8.48 -15.96
N LEU A 201 11.49 8.40 -15.18
CA LEU A 201 12.70 9.18 -15.41
C LEU A 201 13.66 8.55 -16.43
N LYS A 202 13.30 7.41 -17.06
CA LYS A 202 14.20 6.69 -17.99
C LYS A 202 14.65 7.59 -19.15
N LYS A 203 13.83 8.58 -19.51
CA LYS A 203 14.09 9.56 -20.57
C LYS A 203 14.77 10.85 -20.09
N ARG A 204 14.94 11.06 -18.78
CA ARG A 204 15.43 12.32 -18.18
C ARG A 204 16.60 12.05 -17.24
N LYS A 205 17.78 11.77 -17.83
CA LYS A 205 19.02 11.43 -17.09
C LYS A 205 19.42 12.48 -16.03
N HIS A 206 19.10 13.76 -16.24
CA HIS A 206 19.37 14.83 -15.29
C HIS A 206 18.57 14.71 -13.97
N LEU A 207 17.56 13.84 -13.91
CA LEU A 207 16.78 13.56 -12.70
C LEU A 207 17.28 12.31 -11.94
N LEU A 208 18.52 11.88 -12.19
CA LEU A 208 19.17 10.78 -11.46
C LEU A 208 19.21 11.04 -9.95
N LEU A 209 19.44 12.29 -9.54
CA LEU A 209 19.45 12.68 -8.14
C LEU A 209 18.13 12.34 -7.44
N ALA A 210 16.98 12.61 -8.07
CA ALA A 210 15.67 12.28 -7.51
C ALA A 210 15.50 10.76 -7.30
N ARG A 211 16.04 9.92 -8.21
CA ARG A 211 16.00 8.46 -8.05
C ARG A 211 16.81 7.99 -6.85
N VAL A 212 18.00 8.56 -6.69
CA VAL A 212 18.91 8.25 -5.57
C VAL A 212 18.27 8.68 -4.25
N ILE A 213 17.69 9.89 -4.20
CA ILE A 213 16.97 10.39 -3.01
C ILE A 213 15.85 9.42 -2.62
N VAL A 214 15.02 8.97 -3.56
CA VAL A 214 13.90 8.07 -3.26
C VAL A 214 14.38 6.68 -2.82
N LEU A 215 15.44 6.16 -3.45
CA LEU A 215 16.05 4.90 -3.02
C LEU A 215 16.61 4.99 -1.60
N LEU A 216 17.39 6.03 -1.31
CA LEU A 216 17.96 6.27 0.02
C LEU A 216 16.85 6.47 1.07
N GLY A 217 15.79 7.19 0.73
CA GLY A 217 14.61 7.34 1.58
C GLY A 217 13.94 5.99 1.89
N ALA A 218 13.78 5.11 0.89
CA ALA A 218 13.23 3.77 1.10
C ALA A 218 14.13 2.92 2.01
N LEU A 219 15.45 2.98 1.82
CA LEU A 219 16.41 2.24 2.64
C LEU A 219 16.47 2.75 4.09
N ALA A 220 16.33 4.06 4.31
CA ALA A 220 16.29 4.71 5.62
C ALA A 220 15.16 4.20 6.53
N THR A 221 14.11 3.60 5.96
CA THR A 221 13.03 2.96 6.74
C THR A 221 13.51 1.71 7.49
N CYS A 222 14.61 1.09 7.05
CA CYS A 222 15.17 -0.15 7.59
C CYS A 222 14.11 -1.27 7.82
N SER A 223 13.09 -1.26 6.96
CA SER A 223 12.03 -2.26 6.94
C SER A 223 12.52 -3.51 6.23
N THR A 224 12.34 -4.67 6.86
CA THR A 224 12.65 -5.99 6.26
C THR A 224 12.01 -6.14 4.89
N MET A 225 10.77 -5.67 4.73
CA MET A 225 10.08 -5.81 3.45
C MET A 225 10.69 -4.94 2.36
N ALA A 226 11.13 -3.71 2.67
CA ALA A 226 11.86 -2.90 1.68
C ALA A 226 13.17 -3.57 1.27
N TRP A 227 13.91 -4.11 2.24
CA TRP A 227 15.18 -4.81 2.00
C TRP A 227 15.02 -6.13 1.25
N VAL A 228 13.83 -6.74 1.25
CA VAL A 228 13.53 -7.93 0.44
C VAL A 228 12.99 -7.54 -0.93
N VAL A 229 12.00 -6.64 -0.99
CA VAL A 229 11.32 -6.26 -2.23
C VAL A 229 12.25 -5.54 -3.20
N ILE A 230 13.05 -4.58 -2.73
CA ILE A 230 13.91 -3.79 -3.62
C ILE A 230 14.92 -4.71 -4.34
N PRO A 231 15.72 -5.55 -3.64
CA PRO A 231 16.65 -6.46 -4.29
C PRO A 231 15.97 -7.49 -5.19
N ILE A 232 14.84 -8.08 -4.78
CA ILE A 232 14.09 -9.03 -5.62
C ILE A 232 13.68 -8.35 -6.92
N VAL A 233 13.04 -7.18 -6.87
CA VAL A 233 12.55 -6.52 -8.08
C VAL A 233 13.71 -6.03 -8.97
N LEU A 234 14.82 -5.56 -8.38
CA LEU A 234 16.04 -5.22 -9.12
C LEU A 234 16.70 -6.44 -9.77
N PHE A 235 16.73 -7.58 -9.08
CA PHE A 235 17.20 -8.85 -9.63
C PHE A 235 16.34 -9.29 -10.80
N ILE A 236 15.00 -9.26 -10.66
CA ILE A 236 14.08 -9.53 -11.77
C ILE A 236 14.40 -8.62 -12.95
N LYS A 237 14.57 -7.32 -12.71
CA LYS A 237 14.94 -6.36 -13.76
C LYS A 237 16.27 -6.70 -14.42
N LEU A 238 17.27 -7.12 -13.66
CA LEU A 238 18.57 -7.55 -14.16
C LEU A 238 18.46 -8.81 -15.03
N VAL A 239 17.74 -9.84 -14.59
CA VAL A 239 17.55 -11.08 -15.36
C VAL A 239 16.86 -10.78 -16.69
N TYR A 240 15.79 -9.97 -16.70
CA TYR A 240 15.15 -9.57 -17.95
C TYR A 240 16.08 -8.78 -18.87
N LYS A 241 16.93 -7.92 -18.33
CA LYS A 241 17.94 -7.19 -19.11
C LYS A 241 19.00 -8.13 -19.70
N ILE A 242 19.45 -9.13 -18.95
CA ILE A 242 20.39 -10.15 -19.45
C ILE A 242 19.75 -10.95 -20.58
N MET A 243 18.50 -11.40 -20.41
CA MET A 243 17.76 -12.12 -21.46
C MET A 243 17.54 -11.26 -22.72
N GLU A 244 17.27 -9.97 -22.55
CA GLU A 244 17.18 -8.99 -23.66
C GLU A 244 18.52 -8.86 -24.40
N LEU A 245 19.64 -8.76 -23.68
CA LEU A 245 20.99 -8.73 -24.27
C LEU A 245 21.34 -10.01 -25.04
N MET A 246 20.82 -11.16 -24.57
CA MET A 246 20.92 -12.44 -25.26
C MET A 246 19.95 -12.58 -26.45
N LYS A 247 19.18 -11.53 -26.78
CA LYS A 247 18.18 -11.49 -27.85
C LYS A 247 17.07 -12.56 -27.70
N ILE A 248 16.80 -12.98 -26.47
CA ILE A 248 15.71 -13.91 -26.17
C ILE A 248 14.38 -13.17 -26.36
N SER A 249 13.43 -13.78 -27.07
CA SER A 249 12.12 -13.15 -27.28
C SER A 249 11.43 -12.86 -25.94
N PRO A 250 10.63 -11.78 -25.83
CA PRO A 250 9.94 -11.44 -24.59
C PRO A 250 9.03 -12.56 -24.08
N ARG A 251 8.39 -13.29 -24.99
CA ARG A 251 7.52 -14.44 -24.66
C ARG A 251 8.33 -15.57 -24.03
N LEU A 252 9.46 -15.94 -24.64
CA LEU A 252 10.33 -16.98 -24.11
C LEU A 252 10.98 -16.54 -22.78
N SER A 253 11.38 -15.27 -22.67
CA SER A 253 11.92 -14.70 -21.42
C SER A 253 10.94 -14.81 -20.25
N ASN A 254 9.65 -14.59 -20.50
CA ASN A 254 8.62 -14.75 -19.47
C ASN A 254 8.44 -16.21 -19.04
N ILE A 255 8.49 -17.15 -19.98
CA ILE A 255 8.38 -18.59 -19.70
C ILE A 255 9.59 -19.05 -18.87
N LEU A 256 10.80 -18.75 -19.34
CA LEU A 256 12.05 -19.09 -18.66
C LEU A 256 12.11 -18.49 -17.25
N PHE A 257 11.73 -17.22 -17.11
CA PHE A 257 11.68 -16.56 -15.81
C PHE A 257 10.67 -17.24 -14.88
N SER A 258 9.49 -17.61 -15.36
CA SER A 258 8.45 -18.26 -14.55
C SER A 258 8.90 -19.64 -14.06
N ILE A 259 9.49 -20.44 -14.96
CA ILE A 259 10.04 -21.77 -14.63
C ILE A 259 11.20 -21.62 -13.63
N GLY A 260 12.14 -20.72 -13.90
CA GLY A 260 13.28 -20.45 -13.02
C GLY A 260 12.85 -19.96 -11.64
N PHE A 261 11.82 -19.12 -11.58
CA PHE A 261 11.25 -18.65 -10.30
C PHE A 261 10.67 -19.80 -9.49
N VAL A 262 9.84 -20.67 -10.11
CA VAL A 262 9.26 -21.85 -9.42
C VAL A 262 10.35 -22.80 -8.91
N ILE A 263 11.36 -23.10 -9.74
CA ILE A 263 12.48 -23.96 -9.34
C ILE A 263 13.27 -23.32 -8.19
N THR A 264 13.58 -22.03 -8.28
CA THR A 264 14.32 -21.32 -7.22
C THR A 264 13.55 -21.34 -5.91
N LEU A 265 12.23 -21.15 -5.97
CA LEU A 265 11.35 -21.17 -4.80
C LEU A 265 11.31 -22.57 -4.18
N ALA A 266 11.20 -23.62 -5.00
CA ALA A 266 11.25 -25.01 -4.55
C ALA A 266 12.60 -25.38 -3.90
N ILE A 267 13.72 -24.96 -4.50
CA ILE A 267 15.06 -25.15 -3.94
C ILE A 267 15.20 -24.37 -2.62
N PHE A 268 14.72 -23.13 -2.56
CA PHE A 268 14.78 -22.32 -1.35
C PHE A 268 14.05 -23.01 -0.18
N PHE A 269 12.83 -23.52 -0.41
CA PHE A 269 12.09 -24.26 0.61
C PHE A 269 12.71 -25.62 0.97
N ALA A 270 13.42 -26.26 0.04
CA ALA A 270 14.08 -27.54 0.28
C ALA A 270 15.42 -27.41 1.04
N PHE A 271 16.14 -26.31 0.88
CA PHE A 271 17.55 -26.21 1.30
C PHE A 271 17.88 -25.08 2.28
N VAL A 272 17.00 -24.09 2.49
CA VAL A 272 17.25 -23.02 3.46
C VAL A 272 16.52 -23.33 4.76
N PRO A 273 17.24 -23.68 5.86
CA PRO A 273 16.62 -23.92 7.14
C PRO A 273 15.92 -22.64 7.61
N LYS A 274 14.64 -22.77 7.96
CA LYS A 274 13.81 -21.66 8.45
C LYS A 274 14.47 -20.90 9.60
N GLN A 275 15.17 -21.61 10.50
CA GLN A 275 15.83 -21.00 11.65
C GLN A 275 16.87 -19.94 11.26
N ASN A 276 17.71 -20.22 10.27
CA ASN A 276 18.73 -19.29 9.80
C ASN A 276 18.14 -17.99 9.22
N LEU A 277 16.93 -18.07 8.63
CA LEU A 277 16.19 -16.89 8.16
C LEU A 277 15.63 -16.07 9.32
N VAL A 278 15.08 -16.73 10.34
CA VAL A 278 14.50 -16.07 11.52
C VAL A 278 15.57 -15.33 12.30
N ASP A 279 16.72 -15.96 12.53
CA ASP A 279 17.84 -15.38 13.27
C ASP A 279 18.43 -14.16 12.52
N SER A 280 18.54 -14.25 11.19
CA SER A 280 19.05 -13.15 10.34
C SER A 280 18.08 -11.97 10.17
N LEU A 281 16.77 -12.19 10.27
CA LEU A 281 15.73 -11.18 10.01
C LEU A 281 15.10 -10.63 11.30
N GLY A 282 15.33 -11.26 12.45
CA GLY A 282 14.87 -10.86 13.78
C GLY A 282 13.73 -11.75 14.31
N THR A 283 13.90 -12.24 15.53
CA THR A 283 13.07 -13.30 16.17
C THR A 283 11.69 -12.83 16.61
N SER A 284 11.58 -11.69 17.31
CA SER A 284 10.32 -11.23 17.94
C SER A 284 9.10 -11.04 17.02
N SER A 285 9.29 -10.94 15.71
CA SER A 285 8.21 -10.74 14.75
C SER A 285 7.88 -11.95 13.90
N ALA A 286 8.70 -13.01 13.93
CA ALA A 286 8.52 -14.16 13.03
C ALA A 286 7.44 -15.12 13.55
N ASP A 287 7.56 -15.53 14.82
CA ASP A 287 6.64 -16.50 15.45
C ASP A 287 5.21 -15.94 15.52
N ASP A 288 5.09 -14.70 16.01
CA ASP A 288 3.81 -13.97 16.06
C ASP A 288 3.15 -13.89 14.67
N ARG A 289 3.91 -13.80 13.57
CA ARG A 289 3.36 -13.74 12.19
C ARG A 289 2.93 -15.10 11.67
N GLU A 290 3.61 -16.16 12.07
CA GLU A 290 3.28 -17.53 11.70
C GLU A 290 2.01 -18.01 12.39
N ASP A 291 1.88 -17.79 13.69
CA ASP A 291 0.68 -18.13 14.46
C ASP A 291 -0.55 -17.42 13.90
N ARG A 292 -0.41 -16.13 13.57
CA ARG A 292 -1.43 -15.35 12.89
C ARG A 292 -1.83 -15.99 11.57
N ALA A 293 -0.86 -16.26 10.69
CA ALA A 293 -1.13 -16.87 9.39
C ALA A 293 -1.79 -18.25 9.50
N GLY A 294 -1.34 -19.11 10.43
CA GLY A 294 -1.94 -20.41 10.68
C GLY A 294 -3.40 -20.31 11.10
N THR A 295 -3.72 -19.35 11.97
CA THR A 295 -5.09 -19.07 12.41
C THR A 295 -5.96 -18.61 11.23
N SER A 296 -5.46 -17.73 10.37
CA SER A 296 -6.19 -17.27 9.18
C SER A 296 -6.51 -18.42 8.22
N PHE A 297 -5.55 -19.30 7.96
CA PHE A 297 -5.76 -20.47 7.11
C PHE A 297 -6.78 -21.43 7.71
N LEU A 298 -6.77 -21.60 9.03
CA LEU A 298 -7.76 -22.40 9.74
C LEU A 298 -9.17 -21.80 9.61
N ILE A 299 -9.30 -20.47 9.68
CA ILE A 299 -10.58 -19.77 9.43
C ILE A 299 -11.08 -20.07 8.02
N ILE A 300 -10.22 -19.92 7.00
CA ILE A 300 -10.57 -20.23 5.61
C ILE A 300 -10.99 -21.69 5.46
N ALA A 301 -10.25 -22.63 6.05
CA ALA A 301 -10.53 -24.06 5.94
C ALA A 301 -11.89 -24.46 6.53
N ASN A 302 -12.35 -23.75 7.56
CA ASN A 302 -13.63 -24.00 8.23
C ASN A 302 -14.77 -23.07 7.75
N SER A 303 -14.51 -22.22 6.74
CA SER A 303 -15.50 -21.28 6.21
C SER A 303 -16.53 -21.96 5.33
N SER A 304 -17.79 -21.52 5.42
CA SER A 304 -18.82 -21.94 4.47
C SER A 304 -18.59 -21.29 3.08
N VAL A 305 -19.20 -21.85 2.03
CA VAL A 305 -19.09 -21.28 0.66
C VAL A 305 -19.51 -19.80 0.60
N PRO A 306 -20.64 -19.38 1.21
CA PRO A 306 -20.99 -17.96 1.29
C PRO A 306 -19.94 -17.11 2.01
N ASP A 307 -19.36 -17.60 3.11
CA ASP A 307 -18.34 -16.87 3.86
C ASP A 307 -17.03 -16.74 3.05
N LEU A 308 -16.68 -17.74 2.25
CA LEU A 308 -15.52 -17.63 1.34
C LEU A 308 -15.75 -16.63 0.21
N LEU A 309 -16.98 -16.50 -0.29
CA LEU A 309 -17.31 -15.60 -1.40
C LEU A 309 -17.43 -14.13 -0.95
N PHE A 310 -18.08 -13.89 0.20
CA PHE A 310 -18.46 -12.57 0.68
C PHE A 310 -17.72 -12.12 1.95
N GLY A 311 -16.92 -13.00 2.55
CA GLY A 311 -16.18 -12.72 3.77
C GLY A 311 -17.06 -12.68 5.01
N PHE A 312 -16.42 -12.61 6.17
CA PHE A 312 -17.11 -12.50 7.46
C PHE A 312 -17.45 -11.05 7.82
N SER A 313 -16.58 -10.11 7.46
CA SER A 313 -16.66 -8.65 7.63
C SER A 313 -15.23 -8.11 7.78
N PRO A 314 -14.93 -6.87 7.34
CA PRO A 314 -13.77 -6.11 7.79
C PRO A 314 -13.61 -6.15 9.32
N GLY A 315 -12.37 -6.30 9.80
CA GLY A 315 -12.03 -6.30 11.23
C GLY A 315 -12.33 -7.60 11.98
N TYR A 316 -12.88 -8.63 11.31
CA TYR A 316 -13.23 -9.91 11.93
C TYR A 316 -11.99 -10.64 12.49
N ILE A 317 -10.89 -10.64 11.74
CA ILE A 317 -9.66 -11.32 12.16
C ILE A 317 -9.08 -10.62 13.38
N GLU A 318 -8.99 -9.29 13.35
CA GLU A 318 -8.40 -8.50 14.42
C GLU A 318 -9.12 -8.67 15.75
N LYS A 319 -10.44 -8.81 15.71
CA LYS A 319 -11.26 -9.08 16.90
C LYS A 319 -11.03 -10.48 17.48
N ASN A 320 -10.89 -11.48 16.62
CA ASN A 320 -10.74 -12.86 17.08
C ASN A 320 -9.32 -13.20 17.51
N VAL A 321 -8.31 -12.57 16.89
CA VAL A 321 -6.89 -12.85 17.16
C VAL A 321 -6.30 -11.88 18.19
N GLY A 322 -6.99 -10.76 18.48
CA GLY A 322 -6.51 -9.74 19.42
C GLY A 322 -5.25 -8.99 18.95
N LYS A 323 -4.82 -9.23 17.70
CA LYS A 323 -3.65 -8.63 17.05
C LYS A 323 -3.94 -8.47 15.54
N GLY A 324 -3.35 -7.47 14.90
CA GLY A 324 -3.48 -7.26 13.44
C GLY A 324 -2.77 -8.35 12.62
N GLU A 325 -3.20 -8.59 11.38
CA GLU A 325 -2.65 -9.66 10.53
C GLU A 325 -1.44 -9.24 9.68
N SER A 326 -0.50 -10.15 9.47
CA SER A 326 0.70 -9.91 8.65
C SER A 326 0.52 -10.19 7.16
N ASN A 327 -0.59 -10.76 6.72
CA ASN A 327 -0.85 -11.04 5.31
C ASN A 327 -2.16 -10.36 4.85
N GLN A 328 -2.04 -9.27 4.11
CA GLN A 328 -3.21 -8.49 3.70
C GLN A 328 -4.10 -9.24 2.70
N ILE A 329 -3.55 -10.14 1.89
CA ILE A 329 -4.34 -10.90 0.91
C ILE A 329 -5.22 -11.91 1.65
N VAL A 330 -4.63 -12.65 2.58
CA VAL A 330 -5.37 -13.63 3.39
C VAL A 330 -6.41 -12.92 4.25
N LYS A 331 -6.03 -11.79 4.87
CA LYS A 331 -6.96 -10.93 5.59
C LYS A 331 -8.14 -10.50 4.72
N LEU A 332 -7.89 -10.00 3.52
CA LEU A 332 -8.96 -9.60 2.60
C LEU A 332 -9.86 -10.75 2.20
N ILE A 333 -9.31 -11.94 1.97
CA ILE A 333 -10.11 -13.13 1.62
C ILE A 333 -11.07 -13.48 2.76
N VAL A 334 -10.57 -13.50 3.99
CA VAL A 334 -11.41 -13.82 5.16
C VAL A 334 -12.41 -12.71 5.46
N GLU A 335 -11.99 -11.45 5.42
CA GLU A 335 -12.81 -10.33 5.87
C GLU A 335 -13.79 -9.82 4.81
N THR A 336 -13.34 -9.72 3.56
CA THR A 336 -14.11 -9.14 2.43
C THR A 336 -14.50 -10.16 1.37
N GLY A 337 -14.02 -11.40 1.50
CA GLY A 337 -14.33 -12.47 0.58
C GLY A 337 -13.43 -12.51 -0.66
N LEU A 338 -13.53 -13.63 -1.36
CA LEU A 338 -12.77 -13.90 -2.57
C LEU A 338 -13.10 -12.91 -3.69
N ILE A 339 -14.36 -12.49 -3.82
CA ILE A 339 -14.80 -11.62 -4.91
C ILE A 339 -14.18 -10.23 -4.76
N SER A 340 -14.30 -9.61 -3.58
CA SER A 340 -13.70 -8.31 -3.28
C SER A 340 -12.17 -8.34 -3.43
N THR A 341 -11.53 -9.44 -2.98
CA THR A 341 -10.09 -9.65 -3.17
C THR A 341 -9.71 -9.66 -4.65
N ILE A 342 -10.42 -10.41 -5.49
CA ILE A 342 -10.17 -10.46 -6.94
C ILE A 342 -10.36 -9.08 -7.58
N LEU A 343 -11.37 -8.32 -7.16
CA LEU A 343 -11.61 -6.96 -7.67
C LEU A 343 -10.45 -6.02 -7.35
N ILE A 344 -9.93 -6.06 -6.12
CA ILE A 344 -8.79 -5.24 -5.69
C ILE A 344 -7.53 -5.64 -6.47
N LEU A 345 -7.22 -6.93 -6.59
CA LEU A 345 -6.08 -7.41 -7.36
C LEU A 345 -6.18 -7.02 -8.84
N THR A 346 -7.39 -7.14 -9.41
CA THR A 346 -7.68 -6.68 -10.77
C THR A 346 -7.45 -5.18 -10.92
N PHE A 347 -7.86 -4.38 -9.93
CA PHE A 347 -7.63 -2.94 -9.93
C PHE A 347 -6.13 -2.59 -9.90
N VAL A 348 -5.34 -3.25 -9.05
CA VAL A 348 -3.87 -3.12 -9.03
C VAL A 348 -3.29 -3.41 -10.41
N VAL A 349 -3.55 -4.60 -10.94
CA VAL A 349 -3.02 -5.03 -12.24
C VAL A 349 -3.42 -4.05 -13.34
N LYS A 350 -4.71 -3.65 -13.39
CA LYS A 350 -5.22 -2.74 -14.41
C LYS A 350 -4.60 -1.33 -14.32
N CYS A 351 -4.24 -0.86 -13.13
CA CYS A 351 -3.56 0.43 -12.95
C CYS A 351 -2.07 0.35 -13.34
N SER A 352 -1.41 -0.77 -13.07
CA SER A 352 0.06 -0.85 -13.14
C SER A 352 0.61 -1.79 -14.22
N TYR A 353 -0.22 -2.34 -15.11
CA TYR A 353 0.22 -3.36 -16.08
C TYR A 353 1.36 -2.90 -17.01
N ARG A 354 1.45 -1.61 -17.32
CA ARG A 354 2.55 -1.02 -18.12
C ARG A 354 3.82 -0.82 -17.30
N SER A 355 3.68 -0.56 -16.00
CA SER A 355 4.77 -0.43 -15.03
C SER A 355 5.03 -1.73 -14.26
N LYS A 356 5.51 -2.76 -14.97
CA LYS A 356 5.72 -4.13 -14.44
C LYS A 356 6.41 -4.18 -13.07
N TYR A 357 7.50 -3.44 -12.87
CA TYR A 357 8.27 -3.49 -11.62
C TYR A 357 7.54 -2.84 -10.44
N PHE A 358 6.79 -1.76 -10.71
CA PHE A 358 5.91 -1.15 -9.73
C PHE A 358 4.77 -2.10 -9.33
N MET A 359 4.19 -2.82 -10.30
CA MET A 359 3.16 -3.82 -10.05
C MET A 359 3.67 -4.95 -9.15
N ILE A 360 4.82 -5.54 -9.50
CA ILE A 360 5.44 -6.62 -8.71
C ILE A 360 5.76 -6.13 -7.30
N ALA A 361 6.34 -4.93 -7.16
CA ALA A 361 6.64 -4.36 -5.86
C ALA A 361 5.37 -4.22 -4.99
N ASN A 362 4.28 -3.67 -5.54
CA ASN A 362 3.02 -3.57 -4.82
C ASN A 362 2.49 -4.93 -4.38
N LEU A 363 2.46 -5.92 -5.28
CA LEU A 363 1.96 -7.27 -4.97
C LEU A 363 2.78 -7.96 -3.88
N LEU A 364 4.11 -7.81 -3.90
CA LEU A 364 4.96 -8.37 -2.85
C LEU A 364 4.66 -7.73 -1.49
N PHE A 365 4.52 -6.41 -1.42
CA PHE A 365 4.23 -5.67 -0.18
C PHE A 365 2.87 -5.99 0.45
N LEU A 366 1.91 -6.55 -0.30
CA LEU A 366 0.64 -7.02 0.28
C LEU A 366 0.84 -8.13 1.32
N ASN A 367 2.00 -8.79 1.36
CA ASN A 367 2.35 -9.76 2.40
C ASN A 367 2.94 -9.13 3.67
N SER A 368 2.99 -7.80 3.78
CA SER A 368 3.63 -7.13 4.92
C SER A 368 2.93 -5.85 5.36
N VAL A 369 1.97 -5.31 4.59
CA VAL A 369 1.39 -3.99 4.84
C VAL A 369 -0.12 -3.99 4.56
N VAL A 370 -0.89 -3.60 5.58
CA VAL A 370 -2.34 -3.36 5.51
C VAL A 370 -2.60 -1.98 4.87
N ILE A 371 -2.32 -1.82 3.57
CA ILE A 371 -2.45 -0.52 2.87
C ILE A 371 -3.60 -0.45 1.88
N LEU A 372 -4.20 -1.60 1.57
CA LEU A 372 -5.36 -1.67 0.70
C LEU A 372 -6.49 -0.85 1.33
N LEU A 373 -7.26 -0.14 0.50
CA LEU A 373 -8.38 0.68 0.94
C LEU A 373 -7.96 1.94 1.70
N THR A 374 -6.90 2.61 1.26
CA THR A 374 -6.53 3.96 1.72
C THR A 374 -6.54 4.96 0.56
N PRO A 375 -6.79 6.26 0.79
CA PRO A 375 -6.69 7.29 -0.25
C PRO A 375 -5.29 7.32 -0.89
N LEU A 376 -4.25 7.07 -0.08
CA LEU A 376 -2.86 7.01 -0.52
C LEU A 376 -2.64 5.86 -1.52
N PHE A 377 -3.15 4.67 -1.21
CA PHE A 377 -3.04 3.50 -2.09
C PHE A 377 -3.76 3.73 -3.43
N ILE A 378 -4.99 4.26 -3.37
CA ILE A 378 -5.77 4.59 -4.57
C ILE A 378 -5.00 5.59 -5.45
N LEU A 379 -4.50 6.68 -4.86
CA LEU A 379 -3.76 7.69 -5.61
C LEU A 379 -2.46 7.15 -6.20
N ASN A 380 -1.73 6.33 -5.44
CA ASN A 380 -0.47 5.72 -5.89
C ASN A 380 -0.68 4.92 -7.19
N LEU A 381 -1.71 4.07 -7.23
CA LEU A 381 -2.06 3.28 -8.41
C LEU A 381 -2.55 4.18 -9.57
N LEU A 382 -3.39 5.18 -9.29
CA LEU A 382 -3.94 6.08 -10.30
C LEU A 382 -2.89 6.99 -10.92
N VAL A 383 -1.91 7.45 -10.16
CA VAL A 383 -0.80 8.25 -10.69
C VAL A 383 0.12 7.39 -11.58
N CYS A 384 0.33 6.12 -11.25
CA CYS A 384 1.14 5.18 -12.03
C CYS A 384 0.62 4.95 -13.46
N LYS A 385 -0.53 4.27 -13.64
CA LYS A 385 -1.70 5.02 -14.05
C LYS A 385 -1.55 6.03 -15.19
N TRP A 386 -1.80 7.24 -14.77
CA TRP A 386 -1.71 8.48 -15.51
C TRP A 386 -0.35 8.74 -16.14
N ASN A 387 0.75 8.31 -15.53
CA ASN A 387 2.09 8.47 -16.08
C ASN A 387 2.37 7.51 -17.25
N ASP A 388 1.68 6.37 -17.29
CA ASP A 388 1.81 5.37 -18.36
C ASP A 388 0.95 5.69 -19.60
N GLU A 389 0.11 6.73 -19.55
CA GLU A 389 -0.73 7.27 -20.63
C GLU A 389 -0.14 8.54 -21.25
#